data_AF-A0A232FDN4-F1
#
_entry.id   AF-A0A232FDN4-F1
#
_cell.length_a   1.000
_cell.length_b   1.000
_cell.length_c   1.000
_cell.angle_alpha   90.00
_cell.angle_beta   90.00
_cell.angle_gamma   90.00
#
_symmetry.space_group_name_H-M   'P 1'
#
loop_
_entity.id
_entity.type
_entity.pdbx_description
1 polymer ?
#
loop_
_entity_poly.entity_id
_entity_poly.type
_entity_poly.pdbx_seq_one_letter_code
_entity_poly.pdbx_strand_id
1 'polypeptide(L)'
;MEEDSKAESIIANIDKADWAIKTGGKKPARLFRKIWLDVPGFQPWLKYDPAAPTKATCGFCNTSFKARLSTIKDHAITEIHLNNSGLEAPPPPSSFIIPPREESKEERKKAEAELKVLAMCTKLNISYKNVPVLVKDLNNIDSNGIWNDLKLGETKARNMIVNVIGEGSRDDLAAFLRNHYFCICIDESTDCSKEKALAIIVRYLGEDDKIKSEVWDLVKVFEEGKEAKATAGRLYECIENSFAKYNIPLANIYGCCFDGWQTMIGNLSSMLRSANRQHDYANMQKEMGIEQHKILNLSLTRWLSLESNVLRVLEQYPCLLRFSEEKSDDAVANQKKGIIIHKVQEEITKRYKNIVSYFMKREYLISTPAKNIDILNEQEYLRYMDFELGEEIREYFLTTTTDTEEFCTNIYNYLISLSYEMKERFKHFNNAVYESAMCLDPANALSVKFRDENPNIISTLIETFTKLINNVQLAIQIHEGWNNLLSIEIPTEFLATDSPVEEFWVYVRNFTEDDGSMPCEAMGEIALSILAMPHANADPERCFSAQNYVKTKNRNKMKVETVDGTLRSRETVKSTAQNDFIPTEKMIELTLRRRYYKNKFAKSRVS
;
A
#
# COMPACT_ATOMS: atom_id res chain seq x y z
N MET A 1 -65.53 24.20 -16.56
CA MET A 1 -65.20 23.05 -17.43
C MET A 1 -64.34 23.59 -18.55
N GLU A 2 -63.03 23.52 -18.37
CA GLU A 2 -62.03 23.62 -19.44
C GLU A 2 -60.76 23.09 -18.78
N GLU A 3 -60.46 21.80 -19.03
CA GLU A 3 -59.24 21.14 -18.59
C GLU A 3 -58.15 21.34 -19.65
N ASP A 4 -57.06 21.96 -19.21
CA ASP A 4 -55.82 22.16 -19.95
C ASP A 4 -55.16 20.82 -20.36
N SER A 5 -55.15 20.55 -21.66
CA SER A 5 -54.31 19.53 -22.29
C SER A 5 -52.86 20.02 -22.40
N LYS A 6 -52.01 19.75 -21.40
CA LYS A 6 -50.55 19.86 -21.54
C LYS A 6 -50.02 18.65 -22.32
N ALA A 7 -49.77 18.84 -23.60
CA ALA A 7 -49.11 17.86 -24.46
C ALA A 7 -47.70 17.53 -23.96
N GLU A 8 -47.45 16.26 -23.65
CA GLU A 8 -46.12 15.72 -23.37
C GLU A 8 -45.30 15.68 -24.67
N SER A 9 -44.31 16.56 -24.81
CA SER A 9 -43.38 16.50 -25.94
C SER A 9 -42.27 15.47 -25.68
N ILE A 10 -42.34 14.35 -26.38
CA ILE A 10 -41.27 13.34 -26.44
C ILE A 10 -40.22 13.86 -27.43
N ILE A 11 -39.17 14.51 -26.94
CA ILE A 11 -37.97 14.78 -27.75
C ILE A 11 -37.14 13.49 -27.76
N ALA A 12 -37.41 12.62 -28.73
CA ALA A 12 -36.62 11.44 -29.01
C ALA A 12 -35.41 11.83 -29.87
N ASN A 13 -34.19 11.65 -29.35
CA ASN A 13 -32.99 11.61 -30.16
C ASN A 13 -32.51 10.15 -30.19
N ILE A 14 -32.55 9.54 -31.38
CA ILE A 14 -32.66 8.09 -31.60
C ILE A 14 -31.39 7.30 -31.22
N ASP A 15 -30.28 7.97 -30.90
CA ASP A 15 -28.96 7.33 -30.83
C ASP A 15 -28.36 7.13 -29.41
N LYS A 16 -29.01 7.59 -28.33
CA LYS A 16 -28.43 7.47 -26.95
C LYS A 16 -29.24 6.55 -26.03
N ALA A 17 -28.56 5.58 -25.43
CA ALA A 17 -29.09 4.45 -24.66
C ALA A 17 -29.70 4.75 -23.26
N ASP A 18 -30.10 5.98 -22.98
CA ASP A 18 -30.81 6.33 -21.74
C ASP A 18 -32.08 7.11 -22.06
N TRP A 19 -33.22 6.52 -21.74
CA TRP A 19 -34.51 7.19 -21.78
C TRP A 19 -35.01 7.45 -20.35
N ALA A 20 -35.63 8.60 -20.13
CA ALA A 20 -36.45 8.89 -18.95
C ALA A 20 -37.37 10.07 -19.30
N ILE A 21 -38.68 9.87 -19.22
CA ILE A 21 -39.67 10.96 -19.33
C ILE A 21 -39.69 11.68 -17.98
N LYS A 22 -39.38 12.97 -17.95
CA LYS A 22 -39.58 13.82 -16.77
C LYS A 22 -41.06 14.12 -16.63
N THR A 23 -41.76 13.34 -15.80
CA THR A 23 -43.10 13.72 -15.32
C THR A 23 -42.95 14.46 -14.00
N GLY A 24 -43.63 15.59 -13.85
CA GLY A 24 -43.57 16.41 -12.62
C GLY A 24 -43.89 15.58 -11.38
N GLY A 25 -42.92 15.49 -10.46
CA GLY A 25 -43.10 14.92 -9.12
C GLY A 25 -43.15 13.39 -8.97
N LYS A 26 -43.19 12.59 -10.05
CA LYS A 26 -43.19 11.11 -9.97
C LYS A 26 -41.84 10.52 -10.42
N LYS A 27 -41.42 9.39 -9.80
CA LYS A 27 -40.21 8.66 -10.21
C LYS A 27 -40.30 8.34 -11.71
N PRO A 28 -39.23 8.57 -12.50
CA PRO A 28 -39.29 8.44 -13.95
C PRO A 28 -39.71 7.04 -14.44
N ALA A 29 -40.53 7.05 -15.48
CA ALA A 29 -40.95 5.93 -16.32
C ALA A 29 -39.84 4.94 -16.74
N ARG A 30 -39.72 3.78 -16.08
CA ARG A 30 -39.47 2.43 -16.67
C ARG A 30 -39.83 2.12 -18.15
N LEU A 31 -39.27 2.71 -19.20
CA LEU A 31 -39.43 2.24 -20.59
C LEU A 31 -38.75 0.87 -20.90
N PHE A 32 -38.93 0.40 -22.13
CA PHE A 32 -38.38 -0.83 -22.68
C PHE A 32 -36.98 -0.60 -23.27
N ARG A 33 -36.05 -1.55 -23.07
CA ARG A 33 -34.71 -1.48 -23.69
C ARG A 33 -34.66 -2.39 -24.91
N LYS A 34 -34.46 -1.82 -26.10
CA LYS A 34 -34.38 -2.58 -27.36
C LYS A 34 -33.33 -3.67 -27.34
N ILE A 35 -32.22 -3.49 -26.60
CA ILE A 35 -31.17 -4.51 -26.42
C ILE A 35 -31.69 -5.84 -25.82
N TRP A 36 -32.84 -5.83 -25.16
CA TRP A 36 -33.46 -7.07 -24.69
C TRP A 36 -34.00 -7.94 -25.83
N LEU A 37 -34.25 -7.36 -27.01
CA LEU A 37 -34.62 -8.09 -28.22
C LEU A 37 -33.42 -8.84 -28.82
N ASP A 38 -32.19 -8.54 -28.40
CA ASP A 38 -30.99 -9.22 -28.89
C ASP A 38 -30.55 -10.36 -27.94
N VAL A 39 -31.24 -10.52 -26.80
CA VAL A 39 -30.94 -11.58 -25.82
C VAL A 39 -31.47 -12.91 -26.37
N PRO A 40 -30.64 -13.95 -26.53
CA PRO A 40 -31.07 -15.23 -27.10
C PRO A 40 -32.28 -15.85 -26.40
N GLY A 41 -32.33 -15.78 -25.06
CA GLY A 41 -33.46 -16.30 -24.27
C GLY A 41 -34.74 -15.48 -24.33
N PHE A 42 -34.72 -14.27 -24.91
CA PHE A 42 -35.90 -13.41 -25.08
C PHE A 42 -36.35 -13.31 -26.54
N GLN A 43 -35.45 -13.48 -27.50
CA GLN A 43 -35.70 -13.34 -28.94
C GLN A 43 -36.95 -14.06 -29.47
N PRO A 44 -37.24 -15.31 -29.06
CA PRO A 44 -38.37 -16.04 -29.63
C PRO A 44 -39.73 -15.41 -29.35
N TRP A 45 -39.85 -14.59 -28.29
CA TRP A 45 -41.15 -14.20 -27.74
C TRP A 45 -41.27 -12.76 -27.29
N LEU A 46 -40.19 -12.07 -26.94
CA LEU A 46 -40.25 -10.70 -26.43
C LEU A 46 -40.48 -9.71 -27.57
N LYS A 47 -41.53 -8.90 -27.45
CA LYS A 47 -41.89 -7.85 -28.41
C LYS A 47 -41.88 -6.47 -27.76
N TYR A 48 -41.42 -5.48 -28.52
CA TYR A 48 -41.52 -4.07 -28.20
C TYR A 48 -42.76 -3.46 -28.86
N ASP A 49 -43.52 -2.70 -28.08
CA ASP A 49 -44.65 -1.92 -28.58
C ASP A 49 -44.33 -0.41 -28.50
N PRO A 50 -44.16 0.28 -29.65
CA PRO A 50 -43.92 1.72 -29.70
C PRO A 50 -45.03 2.57 -29.07
N ALA A 51 -46.29 2.08 -29.05
CA ALA A 51 -47.42 2.79 -28.46
C ALA A 51 -47.46 2.65 -26.93
N ALA A 52 -46.81 1.62 -26.37
CA ALA A 52 -46.73 1.36 -24.93
C ALA A 52 -45.27 1.19 -24.48
N PRO A 53 -44.44 2.25 -24.53
CA PRO A 53 -42.99 2.14 -24.35
C PRO A 53 -42.59 1.70 -22.93
N THR A 54 -43.49 1.75 -21.95
CA THR A 54 -43.28 1.26 -20.56
C THR A 54 -43.58 -0.23 -20.35
N LYS A 55 -44.05 -0.91 -21.40
CA LYS A 55 -44.45 -2.32 -21.35
C LYS A 55 -43.55 -3.18 -22.22
N ALA A 56 -43.45 -4.45 -21.82
CA ALA A 56 -42.91 -5.54 -22.60
C ALA A 56 -44.07 -6.49 -22.91
N THR A 57 -44.12 -7.04 -24.12
CA THR A 57 -45.19 -7.95 -24.54
C THR A 57 -44.60 -9.30 -24.91
N CYS A 58 -45.25 -10.37 -24.46
CA CYS A 58 -44.90 -11.73 -24.87
C CYS A 58 -45.76 -12.18 -26.04
N GLY A 59 -45.12 -12.60 -27.13
CA GLY A 59 -45.77 -13.12 -28.33
C GLY A 59 -46.33 -14.53 -28.19
N PHE A 60 -45.83 -15.33 -27.24
CA PHE A 60 -46.37 -16.66 -26.96
C PHE A 60 -47.59 -16.61 -26.04
N CYS A 61 -47.53 -15.76 -25.00
CA CYS A 61 -48.60 -15.65 -24.00
C CYS A 61 -49.63 -14.55 -24.34
N ASN A 62 -49.35 -13.68 -25.31
CA ASN A 62 -50.15 -12.49 -25.63
C ASN A 62 -50.43 -11.57 -24.43
N THR A 63 -49.53 -11.55 -23.46
CA THR A 63 -49.63 -10.73 -22.23
C THR A 63 -48.62 -9.59 -22.25
N SER A 64 -49.04 -8.40 -21.79
CA SER A 64 -48.14 -7.26 -21.57
C SER A 64 -47.88 -7.03 -20.08
N PHE A 65 -46.63 -6.71 -19.74
CA PHE A 65 -46.18 -6.47 -18.37
C PHE A 65 -45.15 -5.34 -18.31
N LYS A 66 -44.75 -4.93 -17.10
CA LYS A 66 -43.81 -3.80 -16.92
C LYS A 66 -42.46 -4.12 -17.54
N ALA A 67 -41.90 -3.14 -18.26
CA ALA A 67 -40.58 -3.22 -18.88
C ALA A 67 -39.44 -3.20 -17.84
N ARG A 68 -39.26 -4.32 -17.13
CA ARG A 68 -38.18 -4.54 -16.16
C ARG A 68 -37.53 -5.89 -16.46
N LEU A 69 -36.20 -5.92 -16.50
CA LEU A 69 -35.45 -7.14 -16.78
C LEU A 69 -35.80 -8.28 -15.83
N SER A 70 -36.02 -8.00 -14.53
CA SER A 70 -36.48 -9.03 -13.58
C SER A 70 -37.84 -9.58 -13.99
N THR A 71 -38.82 -8.73 -14.25
CA THR A 71 -40.17 -9.14 -14.67
C THR A 71 -40.17 -9.92 -15.99
N ILE A 72 -39.29 -9.58 -16.94
CA ILE A 72 -39.10 -10.32 -18.19
C ILE A 72 -38.52 -11.72 -17.90
N LYS A 73 -37.50 -11.82 -17.03
CA LYS A 73 -36.92 -13.11 -16.62
C LYS A 73 -37.92 -13.97 -15.86
N ASP A 74 -38.63 -13.38 -14.91
CA ASP A 74 -39.64 -14.06 -14.08
C ASP A 74 -40.75 -14.61 -14.98
N HIS A 75 -41.17 -13.86 -16.01
CA HIS A 75 -42.14 -14.34 -17.00
C HIS A 75 -41.64 -15.56 -17.78
N ALA A 76 -40.38 -15.54 -18.22
CA ALA A 76 -39.77 -16.59 -19.04
C ALA A 76 -39.73 -17.97 -18.36
N ILE A 77 -39.83 -18.01 -17.03
CA ILE A 77 -39.81 -19.24 -16.23
C ILE A 77 -41.19 -19.64 -15.69
N THR A 78 -42.26 -18.91 -16.02
CA THR A 78 -43.60 -19.26 -15.59
C THR A 78 -44.11 -20.51 -16.31
N GLU A 79 -44.85 -21.37 -15.61
CA GLU A 79 -45.45 -22.58 -16.19
C GLU A 79 -46.33 -22.27 -17.42
N ILE A 80 -47.09 -21.16 -17.36
CA ILE A 80 -47.90 -20.66 -18.48
C ILE A 80 -47.02 -20.37 -19.71
N HIS A 81 -45.87 -19.73 -19.50
CA HIS A 81 -44.94 -19.43 -20.59
C HIS A 81 -44.27 -20.68 -21.15
N LEU A 82 -43.87 -21.63 -20.29
CA LEU A 82 -43.27 -22.90 -20.71
C LEU A 82 -44.24 -23.71 -21.57
N ASN A 83 -45.49 -23.84 -21.13
CA ASN A 83 -46.54 -24.52 -21.88
C ASN A 83 -46.82 -23.84 -23.24
N ASN A 84 -46.90 -22.50 -23.27
CA ASN A 84 -47.17 -21.76 -24.51
C ASN A 84 -45.96 -21.68 -25.46
N SER A 85 -44.74 -21.85 -24.96
CA SER A 85 -43.50 -21.84 -25.75
C SER A 85 -43.11 -23.22 -26.29
N GLY A 86 -43.73 -24.29 -25.78
CA GLY A 86 -43.39 -25.67 -26.12
C GLY A 86 -42.05 -26.16 -25.54
N LEU A 87 -41.54 -25.47 -24.50
CA LEU A 87 -40.30 -25.85 -23.82
C LEU A 87 -40.59 -26.81 -22.67
N GLU A 88 -39.89 -27.95 -22.64
CA GLU A 88 -40.00 -28.94 -21.55
C GLU A 88 -39.36 -28.48 -20.23
N ALA A 89 -38.43 -27.51 -20.30
CA ALA A 89 -37.74 -26.96 -19.15
C ALA A 89 -37.43 -25.46 -19.34
N PRO A 90 -37.30 -24.68 -18.25
CA PRO A 90 -36.96 -23.27 -18.33
C PRO A 90 -35.56 -23.04 -18.93
N PRO A 91 -35.37 -21.96 -19.72
CA PRO A 91 -34.08 -21.65 -20.31
C PRO A 91 -32.99 -21.47 -19.24
N PRO A 92 -31.74 -21.92 -19.49
CA PRO A 92 -30.66 -21.77 -18.52
C PRO A 92 -30.34 -20.29 -18.28
N PRO A 93 -29.87 -19.90 -17.08
CA PRO A 93 -29.53 -18.51 -16.77
C PRO A 93 -28.55 -17.84 -17.76
N SER A 94 -27.70 -18.64 -18.41
CA SER A 94 -26.76 -18.21 -19.44
C SER A 94 -27.44 -17.70 -20.72
N SER A 95 -28.66 -18.15 -21.06
CA SER A 95 -29.38 -17.67 -22.25
C SER A 95 -29.93 -16.25 -22.09
N PHE A 96 -30.01 -15.77 -20.85
CA PHE A 96 -30.49 -14.43 -20.51
C PHE A 96 -29.37 -13.40 -20.34
N ILE A 97 -28.18 -13.70 -20.87
CA ILE A 97 -27.05 -12.77 -20.91
C ILE A 97 -27.31 -11.75 -22.03
N ILE A 98 -27.20 -10.47 -21.68
CA ILE A 98 -27.29 -9.38 -22.66
C ILE A 98 -26.01 -9.42 -23.52
N PRO A 99 -26.12 -9.51 -24.86
CA PRO A 99 -24.94 -9.52 -25.71
C PRO A 99 -24.08 -8.27 -25.49
N PRO A 100 -22.75 -8.37 -25.61
CA PRO A 100 -21.90 -7.19 -25.60
C PRO A 100 -22.30 -6.28 -26.77
N ARG A 101 -22.64 -5.03 -26.48
CA ARG A 101 -22.91 -4.01 -27.49
C ARG A 101 -21.57 -3.46 -28.00
N GLU A 102 -21.44 -3.24 -29.30
CA GLU A 102 -20.31 -2.48 -29.86
C GLU A 102 -20.34 -1.04 -29.31
N GLU A 103 -19.27 -0.68 -28.60
CA GLU A 103 -19.10 0.62 -27.98
C GLU A 103 -18.70 1.66 -29.04
N SER A 104 -19.40 2.79 -29.09
CA SER A 104 -19.08 3.83 -30.07
C SER A 104 -17.76 4.53 -29.72
N LYS A 105 -17.07 5.08 -30.73
CA LYS A 105 -15.85 5.89 -30.52
C LYS A 105 -16.13 7.11 -29.62
N GLU A 106 -17.32 7.70 -29.73
CA GLU A 106 -17.77 8.83 -28.91
C GLU A 106 -18.01 8.42 -27.46
N GLU A 107 -18.58 7.23 -27.22
CA GLU A 107 -18.80 6.71 -25.86
C GLU A 107 -17.48 6.48 -25.13
N ARG A 108 -16.49 5.89 -25.82
CA ARG A 108 -15.12 5.73 -25.29
C ARG A 108 -14.47 7.06 -24.94
N LYS A 109 -14.46 8.01 -25.88
CA LYS A 109 -13.90 9.36 -25.65
C LYS A 109 -14.54 10.06 -24.46
N LYS A 110 -15.85 9.87 -24.27
CA LYS A 110 -16.58 10.43 -23.12
C LYS A 110 -16.17 9.77 -21.81
N ALA A 111 -16.03 8.45 -21.77
CA ALA A 111 -15.56 7.73 -20.60
C ALA A 111 -14.14 8.16 -20.21
N GLU A 112 -13.25 8.31 -21.20
CA GLU A 112 -11.90 8.85 -20.98
C GLU A 112 -11.93 10.27 -20.41
N ALA A 113 -12.76 11.16 -20.97
CA ALA A 113 -12.89 12.53 -20.47
C ALA A 113 -13.41 12.57 -19.02
N GLU A 114 -14.41 11.75 -18.68
CA GLU A 114 -14.90 11.60 -17.30
C GLU A 114 -13.79 11.13 -16.35
N LEU A 115 -13.01 10.12 -16.74
CA LEU A 115 -11.91 9.60 -15.93
C LEU A 115 -10.80 10.63 -15.75
N LYS A 116 -10.43 11.39 -16.79
CA LYS A 116 -9.43 12.46 -16.72
C LYS A 116 -9.87 13.61 -15.79
N VAL A 117 -11.12 14.04 -15.86
CA VAL A 117 -11.66 15.06 -14.93
C VAL A 117 -11.58 14.57 -13.48
N LEU A 118 -12.00 13.32 -13.23
CA LEU A 118 -11.97 12.76 -11.89
C LEU A 118 -10.55 12.52 -11.36
N ALA A 119 -9.61 12.16 -12.24
CA ALA A 119 -8.20 12.09 -11.91
C ALA A 119 -7.67 13.47 -11.49
N MET A 120 -7.97 14.53 -12.26
CA MET A 120 -7.63 15.90 -11.87
C MET A 120 -8.22 16.27 -10.51
N CYS A 121 -9.51 15.98 -10.28
CA CYS A 121 -10.14 16.21 -8.98
C CYS A 121 -9.43 15.46 -7.85
N THR A 122 -8.97 14.24 -8.09
CA THR A 122 -8.26 13.42 -7.10
C THR A 122 -6.85 13.97 -6.82
N LYS A 123 -6.13 14.39 -7.87
CA LYS A 123 -4.80 15.04 -7.77
C LYS A 123 -4.87 16.30 -6.90
N LEU A 124 -5.86 17.15 -7.19
CA LEU A 124 -6.12 18.43 -6.52
C LEU A 124 -6.92 18.31 -5.22
N ASN A 125 -7.27 17.10 -4.79
CA ASN A 125 -8.08 16.84 -3.58
C ASN A 125 -9.43 17.59 -3.55
N ILE A 126 -10.08 17.73 -4.70
CA ILE A 126 -11.41 18.33 -4.83
C ILE A 126 -12.46 17.39 -4.22
N SER A 127 -13.30 17.95 -3.33
CA SER A 127 -14.43 17.22 -2.74
C SER A 127 -15.42 16.73 -3.80
N TYR A 128 -15.96 15.52 -3.67
CA TYR A 128 -16.97 14.98 -4.59
C TYR A 128 -18.20 15.90 -4.72
N LYS A 129 -18.51 16.66 -3.66
CA LYS A 129 -19.61 17.64 -3.64
C LYS A 129 -19.41 18.79 -4.64
N ASN A 130 -18.16 19.11 -4.96
CA ASN A 130 -17.80 20.22 -5.85
C ASN A 130 -17.68 19.77 -7.31
N VAL A 131 -17.58 18.46 -7.58
CA VAL A 131 -17.47 17.92 -8.94
C VAL A 131 -18.64 18.32 -9.84
N PRO A 132 -19.91 18.30 -9.40
CA PRO A 132 -21.03 18.71 -10.24
C PRO A 132 -20.96 20.17 -10.69
N VAL A 133 -20.48 21.05 -9.80
CA VAL A 133 -20.30 22.48 -10.11
C VAL A 133 -19.18 22.65 -11.13
N LEU A 134 -18.03 22.01 -10.90
CA LEU A 134 -16.91 22.01 -11.84
C LEU A 134 -17.32 21.53 -13.23
N VAL A 135 -18.05 20.42 -13.33
CA VAL A 135 -18.49 19.89 -14.62
C VAL A 135 -19.51 20.81 -15.29
N LYS A 136 -20.41 21.43 -14.53
CA LYS A 136 -21.31 22.44 -15.08
C LYS A 136 -20.53 23.58 -15.73
N ASP A 137 -19.48 24.07 -15.08
CA ASP A 137 -18.66 25.17 -15.61
C ASP A 137 -17.84 24.73 -16.83
N LEU A 138 -17.28 23.52 -16.83
CA LEU A 138 -16.59 22.93 -18.00
C LEU A 138 -17.54 22.81 -19.21
N ASN A 139 -18.77 22.37 -19.00
CA ASN A 139 -19.77 22.26 -20.07
C ASN A 139 -20.15 23.64 -20.65
N ASN A 140 -20.07 24.71 -19.84
CA ASN A 140 -20.35 26.08 -20.31
C ASN A 140 -19.18 26.68 -21.12
N ILE A 141 -17.95 26.22 -20.90
CA ILE A 141 -16.75 26.71 -21.60
C ILE A 141 -16.72 26.20 -23.06
N ASP A 142 -17.15 24.96 -23.30
CA ASP A 142 -17.22 24.37 -24.64
C ASP A 142 -18.56 23.67 -24.86
N SER A 143 -19.56 24.46 -25.26
CA SER A 143 -20.92 24.01 -25.52
C SER A 143 -21.09 23.16 -26.79
N ASN A 144 -20.05 23.01 -27.62
CA ASN A 144 -20.12 22.24 -28.87
C ASN A 144 -19.20 21.01 -28.88
N GLY A 145 -18.33 20.84 -27.90
CA GLY A 145 -17.41 19.71 -27.80
C GLY A 145 -17.89 18.55 -26.92
N ILE A 146 -16.95 17.63 -26.64
CA ILE A 146 -17.15 16.43 -25.81
C ILE A 146 -17.63 16.82 -24.39
N TRP A 147 -17.32 18.05 -23.96
CA TRP A 147 -17.67 18.60 -22.65
C TRP A 147 -19.17 18.85 -22.48
N ASN A 148 -19.91 19.28 -23.50
CA ASN A 148 -21.34 19.65 -23.36
C ASN A 148 -22.23 18.54 -22.76
N ASP A 149 -21.85 17.28 -22.95
CA ASP A 149 -22.62 16.11 -22.51
C ASP A 149 -22.06 15.40 -21.28
N LEU A 150 -21.00 15.90 -20.66
CA LEU A 150 -20.40 15.30 -19.47
C LEU A 150 -21.37 15.38 -18.28
N LYS A 151 -21.62 14.22 -17.65
CA LYS A 151 -22.58 14.10 -16.53
C LYS A 151 -21.90 13.38 -15.37
N LEU A 152 -21.33 14.16 -14.46
CA LEU A 152 -20.73 13.67 -13.21
C LEU A 152 -21.43 14.30 -12.01
N GLY A 153 -22.42 13.56 -11.47
CA GLY A 153 -22.98 13.86 -10.15
C GLY A 153 -22.06 13.39 -9.03
N GLU A 154 -22.25 13.89 -7.80
CA GLU A 154 -21.44 13.54 -6.62
C GLU A 154 -21.31 12.01 -6.43
N THR A 155 -22.43 11.28 -6.48
CA THR A 155 -22.42 9.82 -6.29
C THR A 155 -21.66 9.11 -7.40
N LYS A 156 -21.78 9.57 -8.66
CA LYS A 156 -21.07 9.00 -9.79
C LYS A 156 -19.57 9.26 -9.66
N ALA A 157 -19.19 10.50 -9.36
CA ALA A 157 -17.80 10.91 -9.16
C ALA A 157 -17.11 10.06 -8.07
N ARG A 158 -17.72 9.97 -6.89
CA ARG A 158 -17.23 9.13 -5.79
C ARG A 158 -17.06 7.67 -6.22
N ASN A 159 -18.09 7.10 -6.84
CA ASN A 159 -18.08 5.69 -7.24
C ASN A 159 -17.07 5.39 -8.35
N MET A 160 -16.86 6.31 -9.29
CA MET A 160 -15.85 6.14 -10.34
C MET A 160 -14.43 6.26 -9.78
N ILE A 161 -14.18 7.24 -8.90
CA ILE A 161 -12.88 7.34 -8.21
C ILE A 161 -12.61 6.04 -7.45
N VAL A 162 -13.50 5.65 -6.51
CA VAL A 162 -13.28 4.48 -5.64
C VAL A 162 -13.28 3.16 -6.41
N ASN A 163 -14.30 2.90 -7.25
CA ASN A 163 -14.54 1.58 -7.83
C ASN A 163 -14.03 1.39 -9.26
N VAL A 164 -13.52 2.45 -9.90
CA VAL A 164 -12.91 2.34 -11.25
C VAL A 164 -11.43 2.64 -11.16
N ILE A 165 -11.05 3.83 -10.68
CA ILE A 165 -9.63 4.22 -10.59
C ILE A 165 -8.96 3.39 -9.49
N GLY A 166 -9.43 3.51 -8.24
CA GLY A 166 -8.84 2.81 -7.10
C GLY A 166 -8.92 1.29 -7.22
N GLU A 167 -10.11 0.74 -7.51
CA GLU A 167 -10.28 -0.71 -7.66
C GLU A 167 -9.64 -1.28 -8.92
N GLY A 168 -9.64 -0.55 -10.04
CA GLY A 168 -8.93 -0.96 -11.24
C GLY A 168 -7.43 -1.11 -10.96
N SER A 169 -6.83 -0.10 -10.34
CA SER A 169 -5.42 -0.13 -9.92
C SER A 169 -5.12 -1.28 -8.96
N ARG A 170 -6.00 -1.56 -7.98
CA ARG A 170 -5.81 -2.70 -7.08
C ARG A 170 -5.92 -4.04 -7.79
N ASP A 171 -6.87 -4.20 -8.71
CA ASP A 171 -6.99 -5.43 -9.47
C ASP A 171 -5.75 -5.67 -10.35
N ASP A 172 -5.11 -4.60 -10.85
CA ASP A 172 -3.87 -4.65 -11.64
C ASP A 172 -2.66 -4.99 -10.74
N LEU A 173 -2.50 -4.29 -9.62
CA LEU A 173 -1.50 -4.62 -8.59
C LEU A 173 -1.68 -6.05 -8.08
N ALA A 174 -2.91 -6.50 -7.85
CA ALA A 174 -3.19 -7.87 -7.45
C ALA A 174 -2.75 -8.90 -8.49
N ALA A 175 -2.90 -8.61 -9.79
CA ALA A 175 -2.42 -9.49 -10.84
C ALA A 175 -0.89 -9.60 -10.82
N PHE A 176 -0.19 -8.49 -10.55
CA PHE A 176 1.25 -8.46 -10.37
C PHE A 176 1.68 -9.28 -9.14
N LEU A 177 1.15 -8.97 -7.95
CA LEU A 177 1.55 -9.59 -6.68
C LEU A 177 1.28 -11.11 -6.59
N ARG A 178 0.37 -11.66 -7.42
CA ARG A 178 0.15 -13.12 -7.49
C ARG A 178 1.38 -13.89 -7.97
N ASN A 179 2.20 -13.26 -8.81
CA ASN A 179 3.32 -13.92 -9.49
C ASN A 179 4.69 -13.34 -9.12
N HIS A 180 4.74 -12.34 -8.24
CA HIS A 180 5.97 -11.65 -7.86
C HIS A 180 6.15 -11.64 -6.35
N TYR A 181 7.40 -11.69 -5.90
CA TYR A 181 7.75 -11.51 -4.51
C TYR A 181 7.60 -10.04 -4.10
N PHE A 182 7.09 -9.80 -2.89
CA PHE A 182 6.92 -8.46 -2.34
C PHE A 182 7.13 -8.41 -0.83
N CYS A 183 7.30 -7.21 -0.30
CA CYS A 183 7.33 -6.93 1.13
C CYS A 183 6.04 -6.24 1.57
N ILE A 184 5.76 -6.27 2.87
CA ILE A 184 4.65 -5.54 3.48
C ILE A 184 5.13 -4.55 4.56
N CYS A 185 4.53 -3.38 4.61
CA CYS A 185 4.66 -2.43 5.71
C CYS A 185 3.29 -2.21 6.33
N ILE A 186 3.20 -2.36 7.65
CA ILE A 186 1.92 -2.36 8.35
C ILE A 186 2.00 -1.44 9.54
N ASP A 187 0.95 -0.63 9.69
CA ASP A 187 0.79 0.25 10.84
C ASP A 187 -0.69 0.44 11.19
N GLU A 188 -0.95 0.68 12.47
CA GLU A 188 -2.27 0.95 13.03
C GLU A 188 -2.45 2.47 13.14
N SER A 189 -3.38 3.06 12.39
CA SER A 189 -3.80 4.44 12.66
C SER A 189 -5.11 4.50 13.42
N THR A 190 -5.20 5.52 14.27
CA THR A 190 -6.47 6.01 14.79
C THR A 190 -6.81 7.29 14.03
N ASP A 191 -7.87 7.24 13.22
CA ASP A 191 -8.31 8.39 12.44
C ASP A 191 -8.93 9.50 13.33
N CYS A 192 -9.12 10.70 12.78
CA CYS A 192 -9.86 11.82 13.40
C CYS A 192 -11.29 11.47 13.83
N SER A 193 -11.86 10.38 13.29
CA SER A 193 -13.14 9.80 13.71
C SER A 193 -13.05 8.77 14.84
N LYS A 194 -11.86 8.57 15.42
CA LYS A 194 -11.51 7.55 16.43
C LYS A 194 -11.68 6.09 15.97
N GLU A 195 -11.86 5.85 14.68
CA GLU A 195 -11.83 4.49 14.12
C GLU A 195 -10.39 4.00 14.02
N LYS A 196 -10.12 2.78 14.51
CA LYS A 196 -8.85 2.08 14.34
C LYS A 196 -8.82 1.34 13.00
N ALA A 197 -7.88 1.71 12.15
CA ALA A 197 -7.67 1.08 10.84
C ALA A 197 -6.23 0.58 10.71
N LEU A 198 -6.08 -0.57 10.07
CA LEU A 198 -4.80 -1.15 9.71
C LEU A 198 -4.48 -0.75 8.27
N ALA A 199 -3.41 0.03 8.07
CA ALA A 199 -2.88 0.27 6.75
C ALA A 199 -1.95 -0.88 6.37
N ILE A 200 -2.19 -1.46 5.19
CA ILE A 200 -1.32 -2.46 4.57
C ILE A 200 -0.73 -1.81 3.32
N ILE A 201 0.58 -1.68 3.32
CA ILE A 201 1.35 -1.19 2.17
C ILE A 201 2.18 -2.34 1.65
N VAL A 202 2.25 -2.46 0.33
CA VAL A 202 3.15 -3.40 -0.33
C VAL A 202 4.34 -2.65 -0.90
N ARG A 203 5.51 -3.27 -0.82
CA ARG A 203 6.75 -2.72 -1.37
C ARG A 203 7.42 -3.77 -2.26
N TYR A 204 7.73 -3.42 -3.49
CA TYR A 204 8.16 -4.38 -4.51
C TYR A 204 8.98 -3.69 -5.61
N LEU A 205 9.70 -4.49 -6.41
CA LEU A 205 10.37 -4.03 -7.63
C LEU A 205 9.37 -4.08 -8.79
N GLY A 206 9.04 -2.93 -9.37
CA GLY A 206 8.12 -2.85 -10.50
C GLY A 206 8.79 -3.26 -11.82
N GLU A 207 7.95 -3.54 -12.84
CA GLU A 207 8.39 -3.82 -14.22
C GLU A 207 9.11 -2.63 -14.90
N ASP A 208 9.03 -1.44 -14.30
CA ASP A 208 9.74 -0.22 -14.72
C ASP A 208 11.06 -0.01 -13.96
N ASP A 209 11.58 -1.07 -13.34
CA ASP A 209 12.85 -1.11 -12.62
C ASP A 209 12.90 -0.20 -11.39
N LYS A 210 11.72 0.19 -10.89
CA LYS A 210 11.60 1.08 -9.74
C LYS A 210 11.06 0.33 -8.54
N ILE A 211 11.70 0.56 -7.41
CA ILE A 211 11.18 0.11 -6.12
C ILE A 211 9.99 1.01 -5.76
N LYS A 212 8.82 0.39 -5.65
CA LYS A 212 7.54 1.06 -5.41
C LYS A 212 7.01 0.68 -4.04
N SER A 213 6.40 1.65 -3.37
CA SER A 213 5.58 1.46 -2.17
C SER A 213 4.16 1.92 -2.50
N GLU A 214 3.17 1.02 -2.39
CA GLU A 214 1.77 1.31 -2.73
C GLU A 214 0.82 0.83 -1.65
N VAL A 215 -0.25 1.58 -1.42
CA VAL A 215 -1.31 1.21 -0.49
C VAL A 215 -2.09 0.04 -1.07
N TRP A 216 -2.00 -1.11 -0.40
CA TRP A 216 -2.74 -2.31 -0.76
C TRP A 216 -4.16 -2.27 -0.23
N ASP A 217 -4.32 -2.02 1.07
CA ASP A 217 -5.62 -2.01 1.73
C ASP A 217 -5.61 -1.17 3.01
N LEU A 218 -6.79 -0.65 3.37
CA LEU A 218 -7.04 -0.01 4.66
C LEU A 218 -8.19 -0.75 5.33
N VAL A 219 -7.87 -1.58 6.32
CA VAL A 219 -8.80 -2.54 6.91
C VAL A 219 -9.29 -2.03 8.27
N LYS A 220 -10.60 -2.05 8.51
CA LYS A 220 -11.14 -1.79 9.86
C LYS A 220 -10.77 -2.94 10.79
N VAL A 221 -10.09 -2.62 11.90
CA VAL A 221 -9.66 -3.65 12.86
C VAL A 221 -10.84 -4.21 13.66
N PHE A 222 -11.80 -3.35 14.02
CA PHE A 222 -12.98 -3.69 14.82
C PHE A 222 -14.30 -3.39 14.10
N GLU A 223 -15.33 -4.14 14.46
CA GLU A 223 -16.71 -3.84 14.09
C GLU A 223 -17.27 -2.68 14.94
N GLU A 224 -18.23 -1.92 14.39
CA GLU A 224 -18.90 -0.82 15.10
C GLU A 224 -19.48 -1.33 16.44
N GLY A 225 -19.02 -0.74 17.55
CA GLY A 225 -19.52 -1.03 18.90
C GLY A 225 -18.81 -2.14 19.68
N LYS A 226 -17.74 -2.74 19.14
CA LYS A 226 -16.90 -3.72 19.86
C LYS A 226 -15.47 -3.19 20.03
N GLU A 227 -15.20 -2.51 21.13
CA GLU A 227 -13.82 -2.17 21.51
C GLU A 227 -13.18 -3.37 22.22
N ALA A 228 -12.50 -4.23 21.46
CA ALA A 228 -11.51 -5.16 22.01
C ALA A 228 -10.10 -4.58 21.79
N LYS A 229 -9.09 -5.06 22.54
CA LYS A 229 -7.69 -4.75 22.19
C LYS A 229 -7.34 -5.42 20.86
N ALA A 230 -6.51 -4.78 20.05
CA ALA A 230 -6.07 -5.32 18.76
C ALA A 230 -5.07 -6.45 19.04
N THR A 231 -5.56 -7.68 19.12
CA THR A 231 -4.70 -8.85 19.34
C THR A 231 -3.91 -9.15 18.07
N ALA A 232 -2.67 -9.64 18.22
CA ALA A 232 -1.85 -10.28 17.20
C ALA A 232 -2.65 -11.08 16.15
N GLY A 233 -3.47 -12.04 16.63
CA GLY A 233 -4.26 -12.91 15.75
C GLY A 233 -5.29 -12.17 14.90
N ARG A 234 -5.91 -11.11 15.43
CA ARG A 234 -6.89 -10.31 14.68
C ARG A 234 -6.22 -9.54 13.54
N LEU A 235 -5.02 -9.01 13.79
CA LEU A 235 -4.27 -8.25 12.79
C LEU A 235 -3.76 -9.18 11.69
N TYR A 236 -3.31 -10.38 12.04
CA TYR A 236 -3.00 -11.44 11.07
C TYR A 236 -4.23 -11.80 10.20
N GLU A 237 -5.38 -12.04 10.82
CA GLU A 237 -6.64 -12.36 10.12
C GLU A 237 -7.04 -11.24 9.14
N CYS A 238 -6.87 -9.97 9.53
CA CYS A 238 -7.10 -8.82 8.63
C CYS A 238 -6.19 -8.87 7.39
N ILE A 239 -4.90 -9.19 7.58
CA ILE A 239 -3.91 -9.29 6.50
C ILE A 239 -4.26 -10.46 5.58
N GLU A 240 -4.47 -11.64 6.16
CA GLU A 240 -4.79 -12.87 5.43
C GLU A 240 -6.06 -12.68 4.59
N ASN A 241 -7.14 -12.19 5.20
CA ASN A 241 -8.40 -11.95 4.48
C ASN A 241 -8.25 -10.91 3.35
N SER A 242 -7.42 -9.88 3.56
CA SER A 242 -7.18 -8.85 2.55
C SER A 242 -6.53 -9.43 1.30
N PHE A 243 -5.48 -10.25 1.45
CA PHE A 243 -4.80 -10.90 0.32
C PHE A 243 -5.59 -12.08 -0.27
N ALA A 244 -6.23 -12.90 0.57
CA ALA A 244 -7.04 -14.04 0.15
C ALA A 244 -8.21 -13.62 -0.75
N LYS A 245 -8.83 -12.47 -0.49
CA LYS A 245 -9.88 -11.89 -1.33
C LYS A 245 -9.47 -11.71 -2.80
N TYR A 246 -8.17 -11.52 -3.05
CA TYR A 246 -7.61 -11.34 -4.39
C TYR A 246 -6.79 -12.55 -4.85
N ASN A 247 -6.86 -13.69 -4.15
CA ASN A 247 -6.07 -14.89 -4.41
C ASN A 247 -4.55 -14.62 -4.47
N ILE A 248 -4.05 -13.72 -3.61
CA ILE A 248 -2.62 -13.43 -3.53
C ILE A 248 -1.99 -14.39 -2.52
N PRO A 249 -0.99 -15.20 -2.91
CA PRO A 249 -0.32 -16.10 -1.98
C PRO A 249 0.49 -15.32 -0.95
N LEU A 250 0.25 -15.57 0.35
CA LEU A 250 1.13 -15.04 1.41
C LEU A 250 2.56 -15.57 1.30
N ALA A 251 2.75 -16.71 0.60
CA ALA A 251 4.07 -17.25 0.26
C ALA A 251 4.93 -16.26 -0.54
N ASN A 252 4.32 -15.32 -1.28
CA ASN A 252 5.06 -14.30 -2.04
C ASN A 252 5.59 -13.15 -1.16
N ILE A 253 5.24 -13.12 0.13
CA ILE A 253 5.74 -12.11 1.06
C ILE A 253 7.11 -12.55 1.61
N TYR A 254 8.18 -11.82 1.31
CA TYR A 254 9.54 -12.16 1.78
C TYR A 254 10.09 -11.21 2.85
N GLY A 255 9.45 -10.06 3.07
CA GLY A 255 9.82 -9.11 4.12
C GLY A 255 8.61 -8.41 4.71
N CYS A 256 8.70 -8.03 5.98
CA CYS A 256 7.63 -7.33 6.69
C CYS A 256 8.18 -6.29 7.66
N CYS A 257 7.47 -5.16 7.80
CA CYS A 257 7.75 -4.12 8.79
C CYS A 257 6.46 -3.79 9.55
N PHE A 258 6.54 -3.69 10.87
CA PHE A 258 5.40 -3.41 11.75
C PHE A 258 5.77 -2.34 12.78
N ASP A 259 4.94 -1.31 12.93
CA ASP A 259 4.98 -0.48 14.13
C ASP A 259 4.39 -1.26 15.32
N GLY A 260 5.21 -1.51 16.34
CA GLY A 260 4.78 -2.25 17.52
C GLY A 260 4.67 -3.75 17.30
N TRP A 261 5.72 -4.37 16.72
CA TRP A 261 5.95 -5.82 16.68
C TRP A 261 5.47 -6.55 17.94
N GLN A 262 5.72 -6.00 19.13
CA GLN A 262 5.26 -6.56 20.42
C GLN A 262 3.73 -6.75 20.52
N THR A 263 2.95 -5.83 19.96
CA THR A 263 1.47 -5.90 19.94
C THR A 263 0.99 -6.92 18.90
N MET A 264 1.67 -6.97 17.75
CA MET A 264 1.40 -7.88 16.63
C MET A 264 1.81 -9.34 16.91
N ILE A 265 2.74 -9.55 17.82
CA ILE A 265 3.27 -10.86 18.21
C ILE A 265 2.73 -11.31 19.58
N GLY A 266 2.19 -10.38 20.37
CA GLY A 266 1.67 -10.67 21.71
C GLY A 266 2.72 -11.34 22.62
N ASN A 267 2.30 -12.39 23.33
CA ASN A 267 3.14 -13.15 24.25
C ASN A 267 4.34 -13.88 23.60
N LEU A 268 4.46 -13.92 22.26
CA LEU A 268 5.64 -14.52 21.60
C LEU A 268 6.94 -13.76 21.91
N SER A 269 6.88 -12.49 22.30
CA SER A 269 8.06 -11.74 22.77
C SER A 269 8.72 -12.37 24.01
N SER A 270 7.96 -13.14 24.81
CA SER A 270 8.47 -14.00 25.89
C SER A 270 8.90 -15.39 25.42
N MET A 271 8.29 -15.92 24.35
CA MET A 271 8.66 -17.17 23.68
C MET A 271 10.03 -17.06 22.99
N LEU A 272 10.29 -15.91 22.35
CA LEU A 272 11.52 -15.59 21.63
C LEU A 272 12.75 -15.39 22.55
N ARG A 273 12.54 -15.11 23.85
CA ARG A 273 13.64 -14.93 24.84
C ARG A 273 13.96 -16.20 25.64
N SER A 274 13.05 -17.18 25.65
CA SER A 274 13.18 -18.39 26.47
C SER A 274 13.61 -19.59 25.63
N ALA A 275 14.81 -20.11 25.90
CA ALA A 275 15.34 -21.30 25.22
C ALA A 275 14.40 -22.52 25.32
N ASN A 276 13.74 -22.72 26.46
CA ASN A 276 12.76 -23.80 26.65
C ASN A 276 11.55 -23.65 25.72
N ARG A 277 11.02 -22.43 25.57
CA ARG A 277 9.85 -22.19 24.71
C ARG A 277 10.18 -22.25 23.23
N GLN A 278 11.41 -21.91 22.84
CA GLN A 278 11.90 -22.12 21.47
C GLN A 278 12.01 -23.62 21.14
N HIS A 279 12.43 -24.44 22.11
CA HIS A 279 12.45 -25.89 21.99
C HIS A 279 11.03 -26.48 21.87
N ASP A 280 10.09 -26.03 22.71
CA ASP A 280 8.68 -26.45 22.65
C ASP A 280 8.03 -26.07 21.31
N TYR A 281 8.32 -24.87 20.78
CA TYR A 281 7.83 -24.45 19.47
C TYR A 281 8.38 -25.31 18.33
N ALA A 282 9.67 -25.67 18.37
CA ALA A 282 10.27 -26.58 17.39
C ALA A 282 9.62 -27.98 17.45
N ASN A 283 9.30 -28.48 18.64
CA ASN A 283 8.58 -29.74 18.81
C ASN A 283 7.15 -29.64 18.27
N MET A 284 6.47 -28.52 18.48
CA MET A 284 5.12 -28.28 17.96
C MET A 284 5.10 -28.16 16.43
N GLN A 285 6.10 -27.53 15.82
CA GLN A 285 6.28 -27.51 14.35
C GLN A 285 6.42 -28.93 13.79
N LYS A 286 7.18 -29.78 14.51
CA LYS A 286 7.37 -31.19 14.16
C LYS A 286 6.08 -32.01 14.30
N GLU A 287 5.29 -31.77 15.35
CA GLU A 287 3.99 -32.42 15.57
C GLU A 287 2.94 -32.01 14.53
N MET A 288 2.96 -30.75 14.09
CA MET A 288 2.03 -30.21 13.10
C MET A 288 2.44 -30.49 11.64
N GLY A 289 3.59 -31.17 11.42
CA GLY A 289 4.07 -31.50 10.07
C GLY A 289 4.46 -30.28 9.22
N ILE A 290 4.79 -29.16 9.87
CA ILE A 290 5.21 -27.91 9.23
C ILE A 290 6.74 -27.76 9.32
N GLU A 291 7.34 -27.16 8.29
CA GLU A 291 8.79 -26.98 8.21
C GLU A 291 9.32 -26.15 9.40
N GLN A 292 10.38 -26.63 10.03
CA GLN A 292 10.96 -25.99 11.21
C GLN A 292 11.70 -24.71 10.80
N HIS A 293 11.05 -23.58 11.04
CA HIS A 293 11.64 -22.26 10.86
C HIS A 293 11.84 -21.54 12.20
N LYS A 294 13.02 -20.91 12.36
CA LYS A 294 13.23 -19.91 13.41
C LYS A 294 12.52 -18.61 13.03
N ILE A 295 11.79 -18.03 13.97
CA ILE A 295 11.22 -16.69 13.80
C ILE A 295 12.37 -15.67 13.81
N LEU A 296 12.57 -14.97 12.69
CA LEU A 296 13.60 -13.95 12.53
C LEU A 296 13.19 -12.66 13.26
N ASN A 297 14.10 -12.15 14.10
CA ASN A 297 13.90 -10.92 14.87
C ASN A 297 14.29 -9.69 14.02
N LEU A 298 13.35 -8.77 13.78
CA LEU A 298 13.59 -7.45 13.19
C LEU A 298 13.16 -6.37 14.20
N SER A 299 14.09 -5.46 14.48
CA SER A 299 14.00 -4.19 15.24
C SER A 299 12.82 -4.00 16.22
N LEU A 300 13.14 -3.87 17.51
CA LEU A 300 12.20 -3.55 18.58
C LEU A 300 12.22 -2.04 18.89
N THR A 301 11.18 -1.29 18.56
CA THR A 301 10.93 0.04 19.19
C THR A 301 9.46 0.35 19.37
N ARG A 302 9.05 0.61 20.62
CA ARG A 302 8.10 1.64 21.04
C ARG A 302 8.66 2.26 22.32
N TRP A 303 8.82 3.58 22.35
CA TRP A 303 9.32 4.28 23.53
C TRP A 303 8.27 4.28 24.65
N LEU A 304 8.73 3.97 25.86
CA LEU A 304 8.01 4.24 27.09
C LEU A 304 8.09 5.75 27.36
N SER A 305 6.96 6.45 27.32
CA SER A 305 6.90 7.80 27.87
C SER A 305 6.74 7.69 29.38
N LEU A 306 7.74 8.16 30.14
CA LEU A 306 7.66 8.32 31.59
C LEU A 306 6.56 9.34 31.94
N GLU A 307 5.85 9.14 33.05
CA GLU A 307 4.79 10.06 33.53
C GLU A 307 5.29 11.50 33.66
N SER A 308 6.54 11.69 34.10
CA SER A 308 7.22 12.98 34.17
C SER A 308 7.37 13.66 32.80
N ASN A 309 7.57 12.91 31.71
CA ASN A 309 7.66 13.46 30.36
C ASN A 309 6.28 13.89 29.84
N VAL A 310 5.23 13.14 30.17
CA VAL A 310 3.85 13.52 29.84
C VAL A 310 3.46 14.78 30.59
N LEU A 311 3.79 14.87 31.89
CA LEU A 311 3.54 16.07 32.70
C LEU A 311 4.34 17.27 32.19
N ARG A 312 5.60 17.10 31.78
CA ARG A 312 6.42 18.18 31.18
C ARG A 312 5.87 18.63 29.82
N VAL A 313 5.43 17.71 28.97
CA VAL A 313 4.81 18.06 27.67
C VAL A 313 3.48 18.78 27.87
N LEU A 314 2.68 18.40 28.86
CA LEU A 314 1.43 19.10 29.21
C LEU A 314 1.70 20.49 29.79
N GLU A 315 2.71 20.62 30.66
CA GLU A 315 3.19 21.89 31.22
C GLU A 315 3.69 22.85 30.13
N GLN A 316 4.44 22.34 29.16
CA GLN A 316 5.03 23.10 28.07
C GLN A 316 4.13 23.18 26.82
N TYR A 317 2.94 22.58 26.85
CA TYR A 317 2.05 22.45 25.69
C TYR A 317 1.72 23.78 24.99
N PRO A 318 1.44 24.90 25.71
CA PRO A 318 1.19 26.18 25.04
C PRO A 318 2.42 26.73 24.30
N CYS A 319 3.61 26.49 24.82
CA CYS A 319 4.88 26.92 24.22
C CYS A 319 5.23 26.04 23.00
N LEU A 320 5.02 24.71 23.12
CA LEU A 320 5.18 23.75 22.03
C LEU A 320 4.19 24.02 20.88
N LEU A 321 2.96 24.44 21.18
CA LEU A 321 1.98 24.85 20.16
C LEU A 321 2.50 26.04 19.36
N ARG A 322 3.02 27.06 20.05
CA ARG A 322 3.54 28.29 19.45
C ARG A 322 4.83 28.05 18.65
N PHE A 323 5.71 27.18 19.15
CA PHE A 323 6.90 26.72 18.44
C PHE A 323 6.56 25.89 17.19
N SER A 324 5.50 25.07 17.24
CA SER A 324 5.02 24.28 16.10
C SER A 324 4.33 25.12 15.02
N GLU A 325 3.73 26.26 15.40
CA GLU A 325 3.14 27.22 14.46
C GLU A 325 4.20 28.04 13.70
N GLU A 326 5.39 28.25 14.29
CA GLU A 326 6.52 28.93 13.64
C GLU A 326 7.40 28.01 12.76
N LYS A 327 7.31 26.68 12.93
CA LYS A 327 8.10 25.66 12.18
C LYS A 327 7.25 24.72 11.32
N SER A 328 6.07 25.14 10.85
CA SER A 328 5.18 24.24 10.08
C SER A 328 5.70 23.84 8.69
N ASP A 329 6.85 24.33 8.26
CA ASP A 329 7.54 23.85 7.07
C ASP A 329 8.89 23.22 7.49
N ASP A 330 9.16 22.01 6.95
CA ASP A 330 10.48 21.35 6.82
C ASP A 330 10.88 20.17 7.75
N ALA A 331 10.24 19.92 8.91
CA ALA A 331 10.74 18.86 9.80
C ALA A 331 10.26 17.41 9.48
N VAL A 332 9.09 17.25 8.86
CA VAL A 332 8.56 15.91 8.46
C VAL A 332 9.12 15.49 7.09
N ALA A 333 9.81 16.39 6.38
CA ALA A 333 10.36 16.15 5.04
C ALA A 333 11.76 15.49 5.03
N ASN A 334 12.43 15.36 6.18
CA ASN A 334 13.86 15.00 6.24
C ASN A 334 14.20 13.60 6.78
N GLN A 335 13.23 12.68 6.92
CA GLN A 335 13.61 11.26 6.83
C GLN A 335 14.10 11.02 5.40
N LYS A 336 15.42 10.90 5.22
CA LYS A 336 16.06 10.63 3.92
C LYS A 336 15.26 9.55 3.19
N LYS A 337 14.62 9.96 2.09
CA LYS A 337 13.72 9.16 1.26
C LYS A 337 14.42 7.95 0.61
N GLY A 338 15.76 7.91 0.69
CA GLY A 338 16.60 6.90 0.06
C GLY A 338 16.54 5.55 0.78
N ILE A 339 16.83 4.51 0.01
CA ILE A 339 16.98 3.15 0.51
C ILE A 339 18.21 3.09 1.42
N ILE A 340 18.09 2.58 2.65
CA ILE A 340 19.21 2.57 3.61
C ILE A 340 19.64 1.20 4.09
N ILE A 341 19.00 0.10 3.69
CA ILE A 341 19.31 -1.25 4.22
C ILE A 341 20.81 -1.61 4.11
N HIS A 342 21.48 -1.19 3.03
CA HIS A 342 22.91 -1.38 2.79
C HIS A 342 23.82 -0.57 3.75
N LYS A 343 23.30 0.50 4.35
CA LYS A 343 23.99 1.38 5.31
C LYS A 343 23.66 1.12 6.77
N VAL A 344 22.62 0.32 7.06
CA VAL A 344 22.11 0.11 8.42
C VAL A 344 23.22 -0.40 9.35
N GLN A 345 24.00 -1.41 8.94
CA GLN A 345 25.06 -1.98 9.77
C GLN A 345 26.15 -0.96 10.13
N GLU A 346 26.60 -0.18 9.15
CA GLU A 346 27.62 0.86 9.34
C GLU A 346 27.11 1.98 10.24
N GLU A 347 25.92 2.50 9.97
CA GLU A 347 25.34 3.62 10.73
C GLU A 347 25.03 3.24 12.17
N ILE A 348 24.51 2.04 12.44
CA ILE A 348 24.30 1.56 13.81
C ILE A 348 25.64 1.36 14.51
N THR A 349 26.64 0.77 13.84
CA THR A 349 27.98 0.59 14.39
C THR A 349 28.63 1.92 14.77
N LYS A 350 28.55 2.91 13.89
CA LYS A 350 29.05 4.27 14.11
C LYS A 350 28.32 4.95 15.26
N ARG A 351 26.98 4.87 15.29
CA ARG A 351 26.17 5.46 16.36
C ARG A 351 26.48 4.83 17.72
N TYR A 352 26.64 3.51 17.76
CA TYR A 352 27.03 2.78 18.96
C TYR A 352 28.42 3.22 19.45
N LYS A 353 29.44 3.23 18.59
CA LYS A 353 30.79 3.69 18.97
C LYS A 353 30.79 5.13 19.47
N ASN A 354 30.00 6.01 18.86
CA ASN A 354 29.84 7.38 19.33
C ASN A 354 29.23 7.45 20.74
N ILE A 355 28.19 6.66 21.03
CA ILE A 355 27.59 6.60 22.37
C ILE A 355 28.58 6.05 23.39
N VAL A 356 29.30 4.98 23.04
CA VAL A 356 30.29 4.37 23.93
C VAL A 356 31.49 5.30 24.17
N SER A 357 31.83 6.16 23.20
CA SER A 357 32.93 7.13 23.33
C SER A 357 32.71 8.19 24.40
N TYR A 358 31.47 8.38 24.87
CA TYR A 358 31.20 9.26 25.99
C TYR A 358 31.77 8.73 27.31
N PHE A 359 31.99 7.42 27.43
CA PHE A 359 32.39 6.80 28.68
C PHE A 359 33.53 5.78 28.60
N MET A 360 33.95 5.37 27.40
CA MET A 360 35.14 4.53 27.18
C MET A 360 36.20 5.25 26.34
N LYS A 361 37.47 4.84 26.51
CA LYS A 361 38.63 5.40 25.81
C LYS A 361 38.53 5.23 24.29
N ARG A 362 38.89 6.28 23.54
CA ARG A 362 38.83 6.29 22.07
C ARG A 362 39.75 5.26 21.43
N GLU A 363 40.93 5.03 22.00
CA GLU A 363 41.93 4.08 21.50
C GLU A 363 41.36 2.65 21.49
N TYR A 364 40.65 2.28 22.54
CA TYR A 364 39.95 0.99 22.64
C TYR A 364 38.85 0.86 21.59
N LEU A 365 38.07 1.92 21.37
CA LEU A 365 36.96 1.91 20.40
C LEU A 365 37.42 1.90 18.94
N ILE A 366 38.56 2.50 18.63
CA ILE A 366 39.13 2.49 17.28
C ILE A 366 39.68 1.10 16.94
N SER A 367 40.41 0.49 17.89
CA SER A 367 41.05 -0.81 17.71
C SER A 367 40.11 -2.00 17.82
N THR A 368 38.94 -1.84 18.47
CA THR A 368 38.01 -2.94 18.73
C THR A 368 36.78 -2.89 17.80
N PRO A 369 36.45 -3.98 17.08
CA PRO A 369 35.18 -4.11 16.36
C PRO A 369 33.98 -3.96 17.30
N ALA A 370 32.88 -3.33 16.85
CA ALA A 370 31.75 -3.02 17.75
C ALA A 370 31.14 -4.25 18.44
N LYS A 371 31.12 -5.39 17.74
CA LYS A 371 30.71 -6.69 18.29
C LYS A 371 31.56 -7.17 19.49
N ASN A 372 32.83 -6.78 19.53
CA ASN A 372 33.82 -7.25 20.51
C ASN A 372 34.10 -6.22 21.63
N ILE A 373 33.51 -5.03 21.56
CA ILE A 373 33.64 -4.04 22.62
C ILE A 373 33.05 -4.66 23.90
N ASP A 374 33.77 -4.64 25.01
CA ASP A 374 33.22 -5.00 26.32
C ASP A 374 32.86 -3.72 27.08
N ILE A 375 31.57 -3.45 27.21
CA ILE A 375 31.10 -2.23 27.88
C ILE A 375 31.23 -2.30 29.39
N LEU A 376 31.55 -3.47 29.95
CA LEU A 376 31.76 -3.67 31.39
C LEU A 376 33.25 -3.65 31.77
N ASN A 377 34.14 -3.42 30.80
CA ASN A 377 35.57 -3.34 31.07
C ASN A 377 35.94 -1.98 31.70
N GLU A 378 35.96 -1.96 33.04
CA GLU A 378 36.24 -0.76 33.84
C GLU A 378 37.61 -0.14 33.57
N GLN A 379 38.59 -0.94 33.12
CA GLN A 379 39.95 -0.44 32.81
C GLN A 379 39.95 0.50 31.60
N GLU A 380 38.97 0.37 30.73
CA GLU A 380 38.82 1.17 29.51
C GLU A 380 37.86 2.35 29.70
N TYR A 381 37.36 2.59 30.91
CA TYR A 381 36.51 3.73 31.19
C TYR A 381 37.31 5.04 31.19
N LEU A 382 36.63 6.11 30.78
CA LEU A 382 37.10 7.47 31.01
C LEU A 382 36.96 7.82 32.49
N ARG A 383 37.84 8.69 32.99
CA ARG A 383 37.65 9.26 34.33
C ARG A 383 36.49 10.24 34.30
N TYR A 384 35.84 10.45 35.44
CA TYR A 384 34.67 11.34 35.55
C TYR A 384 34.88 12.76 35.00
N MET A 385 36.09 13.31 35.20
CA MET A 385 36.49 14.63 34.71
C MET A 385 36.66 14.70 33.19
N ASP A 386 36.90 13.55 32.54
CA ASP A 386 37.20 13.45 31.12
C ASP A 386 35.93 13.16 30.29
N PHE A 387 34.76 13.06 30.93
CA PHE A 387 33.49 12.84 30.22
C PHE A 387 33.13 14.05 29.36
N GLU A 388 32.87 13.79 28.08
CA GLU A 388 32.51 14.81 27.09
C GLU A 388 30.98 14.93 27.00
N LEU A 389 30.35 15.46 28.06
CA LEU A 389 28.88 15.57 28.18
C LEU A 389 28.28 16.79 27.45
N GLY A 390 29.07 17.47 26.62
CA GLY A 390 28.70 18.71 25.94
C GLY A 390 29.04 19.97 26.74
N GLU A 391 29.16 21.10 26.04
CA GLU A 391 29.57 22.38 26.65
C GLU A 391 28.57 22.91 27.67
N GLU A 392 27.27 22.75 27.41
CA GLU A 392 26.19 23.20 28.30
C GLU A 392 26.27 22.51 29.68
N ILE A 393 26.56 21.19 29.70
CA ILE A 393 26.69 20.43 30.95
C ILE A 393 28.00 20.80 31.66
N ARG A 394 29.08 21.08 30.93
CA ARG A 394 30.33 21.59 31.52
C ARG A 394 30.12 22.96 32.18
N GLU A 395 29.40 23.87 31.54
CA GLU A 395 29.09 25.18 32.09
C GLU A 395 28.20 25.08 33.34
N TYR A 396 27.24 24.15 33.35
CA TYR A 396 26.44 23.82 34.52
C TYR A 396 27.30 23.32 35.70
N PHE A 397 28.29 22.46 35.45
CA PHE A 397 29.21 22.01 36.51
C PHE A 397 30.13 23.10 37.05
N LEU A 398 30.49 24.09 36.24
CA LEU A 398 31.29 25.24 36.69
C LEU A 398 30.50 26.20 37.59
N THR A 399 29.17 26.15 37.55
CA THR A 399 28.28 27.12 38.21
C THR A 399 27.53 26.56 39.42
N THR A 400 27.51 25.25 39.63
CA THR A 400 26.77 24.60 40.72
C THR A 400 27.67 24.10 41.87
N THR A 401 27.12 24.03 43.10
CA THR A 401 27.79 23.45 44.29
C THR A 401 27.27 22.06 44.68
N THR A 402 26.38 21.48 43.87
CA THR A 402 25.76 20.16 44.09
C THR A 402 26.73 19.01 43.86
N ASP A 403 26.41 17.84 44.45
CA ASP A 403 27.14 16.58 44.27
C ASP A 403 27.20 16.16 42.80
N THR A 404 28.34 16.45 42.16
CA THR A 404 28.60 16.17 40.75
C THR A 404 28.86 14.69 40.49
N GLU A 405 29.17 13.92 41.53
CA GLU A 405 29.49 12.51 41.45
C GLU A 405 28.22 11.68 41.23
N GLU A 406 27.16 11.90 42.00
CA GLU A 406 25.89 11.18 41.83
C GLU A 406 25.28 11.43 40.45
N PHE A 407 25.29 12.69 39.99
CA PHE A 407 24.74 13.06 38.68
C PHE A 407 25.50 12.38 37.52
N CYS A 408 26.83 12.45 37.52
CA CYS A 408 27.64 11.78 36.50
C CYS A 408 27.50 10.24 36.58
N THR A 409 27.29 9.67 37.77
CA THR A 409 27.00 8.24 37.95
C THR A 409 25.67 7.82 37.31
N ASN A 410 24.65 8.66 37.42
CA ASN A 410 23.37 8.39 36.79
C ASN A 410 23.45 8.46 35.25
N ILE A 411 24.18 9.44 34.71
CA ILE A 411 24.46 9.51 33.27
C ILE A 411 25.23 8.27 32.80
N TYR A 412 26.24 7.87 33.56
CA TYR A 412 27.07 6.72 33.29
C TYR A 412 26.24 5.43 33.20
N ASN A 413 25.42 5.17 34.22
CA ASN A 413 24.51 4.02 34.28
C ASN A 413 23.50 4.03 33.12
N TYR A 414 23.01 5.22 32.74
CA TYR A 414 22.12 5.37 31.58
C TYR A 414 22.84 5.03 30.26
N LEU A 415 24.05 5.53 30.05
CA LEU A 415 24.83 5.28 28.82
C LEU A 415 25.27 3.82 28.70
N ILE A 416 25.65 3.16 29.80
CA ILE A 416 25.86 1.70 29.82
C ILE A 416 24.58 0.98 29.44
N SER A 417 23.47 1.29 30.11
CA SER A 417 22.20 0.61 29.89
C SER A 417 21.72 0.77 28.45
N LEU A 418 21.87 1.96 27.88
CA LEU A 418 21.60 2.25 26.47
C LEU A 418 22.50 1.42 25.54
N SER A 419 23.80 1.38 25.83
CA SER A 419 24.78 0.62 25.03
C SER A 419 24.52 -0.89 25.07
N TYR A 420 24.13 -1.40 26.25
CA TYR A 420 23.71 -2.79 26.44
C TYR A 420 22.45 -3.10 25.63
N GLU A 421 21.40 -2.28 25.77
CA GLU A 421 20.14 -2.44 25.03
C GLU A 421 20.34 -2.34 23.51
N MET A 422 21.23 -1.47 23.04
CA MET A 422 21.60 -1.40 21.61
C MET A 422 22.21 -2.71 21.13
N LYS A 423 23.19 -3.26 21.86
CA LYS A 423 23.78 -4.55 21.53
C LYS A 423 22.74 -5.66 21.46
N GLU A 424 21.91 -5.79 22.48
CA GLU A 424 20.86 -6.82 22.52
C GLU A 424 19.91 -6.70 21.32
N ARG A 425 19.45 -5.48 21.01
CA ARG A 425 18.50 -5.24 19.91
C ARG A 425 19.09 -5.51 18.53
N PHE A 426 20.38 -5.24 18.35
CA PHE A 426 21.09 -5.45 17.10
C PHE A 426 21.88 -6.77 17.08
N LYS A 427 21.53 -7.74 17.93
CA LYS A 427 22.17 -9.07 18.01
C LYS A 427 23.69 -8.99 18.11
N HIS A 428 24.19 -8.10 18.96
CA HIS A 428 25.61 -7.79 19.12
C HIS A 428 26.29 -7.42 17.79
N PHE A 429 25.57 -6.72 16.91
CA PHE A 429 26.01 -6.32 15.57
C PHE A 429 26.33 -7.50 14.64
N ASN A 430 25.76 -8.68 14.93
CA ASN A 430 25.94 -9.92 14.16
C ASN A 430 24.64 -10.35 13.47
N ASN A 431 23.92 -9.39 12.90
CA ASN A 431 22.70 -9.67 12.15
C ASN A 431 23.04 -9.89 10.67
N ALA A 432 22.98 -11.15 10.23
CA ALA A 432 23.32 -11.55 8.87
C ALA A 432 22.62 -10.72 7.78
N VAL A 433 21.36 -10.29 8.00
CA VAL A 433 20.62 -9.42 7.07
C VAL A 433 21.34 -8.09 6.83
N TYR A 434 21.76 -7.41 7.90
CA TYR A 434 22.40 -6.10 7.79
C TYR A 434 23.87 -6.23 7.40
N GLU A 435 24.55 -7.28 7.87
CA GLU A 435 25.93 -7.58 7.52
C GLU A 435 26.07 -7.89 6.04
N SER A 436 25.29 -8.83 5.50
CA SER A 436 25.36 -9.19 4.09
C SER A 436 24.89 -8.04 3.18
N ALA A 437 23.91 -7.24 3.60
CA ALA A 437 23.42 -6.12 2.80
C ALA A 437 24.46 -5.01 2.59
N MET A 438 25.55 -4.94 3.39
CA MET A 438 26.64 -3.97 3.19
C MET A 438 27.28 -4.10 1.82
N CYS A 439 27.31 -5.30 1.23
CA CYS A 439 27.88 -5.52 -0.09
C CYS A 439 27.07 -4.87 -1.21
N LEU A 440 25.85 -4.39 -0.90
CA LEU A 440 24.98 -3.70 -1.85
C LEU A 440 25.27 -2.20 -1.95
N ASP A 441 26.10 -1.64 -1.06
CA ASP A 441 26.60 -0.28 -1.25
C ASP A 441 27.56 -0.27 -2.46
N PRO A 442 27.41 0.63 -3.45
CA PRO A 442 28.28 0.67 -4.63
C PRO A 442 29.76 0.79 -4.28
N ALA A 443 30.11 1.53 -3.21
CA ALA A 443 31.49 1.69 -2.77
C ALA A 443 32.07 0.39 -2.22
N ASN A 444 31.26 -0.42 -1.54
CA ASN A 444 31.66 -1.75 -1.06
C ASN A 444 31.69 -2.77 -2.20
N ALA A 445 30.68 -2.72 -3.09
CA ALA A 445 30.54 -3.63 -4.21
C ALA A 445 31.72 -3.59 -5.17
N LEU A 446 32.29 -2.40 -5.40
CA LEU A 446 33.42 -2.17 -6.31
C LEU A 446 34.79 -2.16 -5.59
N SER A 447 34.82 -2.26 -4.27
CA SER A 447 36.06 -2.21 -3.49
C SER A 447 36.70 -3.60 -3.39
N VAL A 448 37.87 -3.76 -4.02
CA VAL A 448 38.71 -4.97 -3.90
C VAL A 448 39.08 -5.21 -2.43
N LYS A 449 39.46 -4.16 -1.71
CA LYS A 449 39.80 -4.25 -0.29
C LYS A 449 38.63 -4.78 0.55
N PHE A 450 37.41 -4.27 0.31
CA PHE A 450 36.22 -4.72 1.04
C PHE A 450 35.95 -6.21 0.77
N ARG A 451 36.07 -6.65 -0.48
CA ARG A 451 35.89 -8.04 -0.89
C ARG A 451 36.92 -8.97 -0.25
N ASP A 452 38.18 -8.56 -0.21
CA ASP A 452 39.27 -9.34 0.42
C ASP A 452 39.08 -9.46 1.93
N GLU A 453 38.59 -8.41 2.59
CA GLU A 453 38.26 -8.41 4.03
C GLU A 453 36.98 -9.23 4.33
N ASN A 454 36.10 -9.43 3.34
CA ASN A 454 34.81 -10.10 3.49
C ASN A 454 34.57 -11.18 2.39
N PRO A 455 35.43 -12.21 2.29
CA PRO A 455 35.40 -13.15 1.17
C PRO A 455 34.12 -14.01 1.10
N ASN A 456 33.43 -14.17 2.23
CA ASN A 456 32.22 -14.99 2.33
C ASN A 456 30.92 -14.17 2.26
N ILE A 457 30.98 -12.86 1.98
CA ILE A 457 29.82 -11.97 2.12
C ILE A 457 28.63 -12.38 1.24
N ILE A 458 28.90 -12.88 0.03
CA ILE A 458 27.88 -13.36 -0.90
C ILE A 458 27.31 -14.70 -0.46
N SER A 459 28.13 -15.61 0.08
CA SER A 459 27.63 -16.85 0.67
C SER A 459 26.69 -16.56 1.84
N THR A 460 27.07 -15.62 2.72
CA THR A 460 26.21 -15.14 3.80
C THR A 460 24.92 -14.52 3.27
N LEU A 461 24.98 -13.73 2.20
CA LEU A 461 23.80 -13.15 1.54
C LEU A 461 22.86 -14.24 1.03
N ILE A 462 23.40 -15.25 0.32
CA ILE A 462 22.62 -16.37 -0.23
C ILE A 462 21.95 -17.18 0.89
N GLU A 463 22.67 -17.49 1.95
CA GLU A 463 22.14 -18.20 3.12
C GLU A 463 21.12 -17.38 3.91
N THR A 464 21.23 -16.05 3.87
CA THR A 464 20.31 -15.15 4.57
C THR A 464 18.99 -14.97 3.82
N PHE A 465 19.02 -14.91 2.49
CA PHE A 465 17.85 -14.62 1.65
C PHE A 465 17.38 -15.84 0.84
N THR A 466 17.41 -17.04 1.43
CA THR A 466 17.04 -18.33 0.80
C THR A 466 15.62 -18.35 0.20
N LYS A 467 14.71 -17.52 0.70
CA LYS A 467 13.38 -17.38 0.12
C LYS A 467 13.40 -16.73 -1.27
N LEU A 468 14.24 -15.71 -1.44
CA LEU A 468 14.48 -15.07 -2.74
C LEU A 468 15.39 -15.95 -3.60
N ILE A 469 16.39 -16.57 -2.97
CA ILE A 469 17.43 -17.37 -3.61
C ILE A 469 17.10 -18.85 -3.39
N ASN A 470 16.11 -19.32 -4.13
CA ASN A 470 15.41 -20.58 -3.84
C ASN A 470 16.04 -21.83 -4.48
N ASN A 471 17.12 -21.68 -5.25
CA ASN A 471 17.76 -22.81 -5.93
C ASN A 471 19.26 -22.59 -6.16
N VAL A 472 19.97 -23.71 -6.33
CA VAL A 472 21.43 -23.74 -6.47
C VAL A 472 21.90 -23.04 -7.75
N GLN A 473 21.15 -23.13 -8.84
CA GLN A 473 21.53 -22.49 -10.11
C GLN A 473 21.54 -20.97 -9.97
N LEU A 474 20.51 -20.41 -9.33
CA LEU A 474 20.43 -18.98 -9.04
C LEU A 474 21.57 -18.54 -8.10
N ALA A 475 21.89 -19.34 -7.07
CA ALA A 475 23.03 -19.05 -6.19
C ALA A 475 24.37 -19.00 -6.96
N ILE A 476 24.59 -19.90 -7.92
CA ILE A 476 25.78 -19.88 -8.79
C ILE A 476 25.81 -18.61 -9.65
N GLN A 477 24.69 -18.26 -10.29
CA GLN A 477 24.59 -17.06 -11.13
C GLN A 477 24.82 -15.76 -10.34
N ILE A 478 24.38 -15.70 -9.07
CA ILE A 478 24.65 -14.56 -8.18
C ILE A 478 26.15 -14.46 -7.87
N HIS A 479 26.81 -15.58 -7.56
CA HIS A 479 28.25 -15.61 -7.32
C HIS A 479 29.06 -15.19 -8.56
N GLU A 480 28.69 -15.70 -9.73
CA GLU A 480 29.30 -15.32 -11.01
C GLU A 480 29.12 -13.83 -11.29
N GLY A 481 27.89 -13.33 -11.16
CA GLY A 481 27.58 -11.91 -11.33
C GLY A 481 28.35 -11.00 -10.36
N TRP A 482 28.50 -11.41 -9.10
CA TRP A 482 29.32 -10.66 -8.14
C TRP A 482 30.79 -10.56 -8.58
N ASN A 483 31.36 -11.64 -9.14
CA ASN A 483 32.73 -11.64 -9.63
C ASN A 483 32.89 -10.80 -10.90
N ASN A 484 31.94 -10.91 -11.83
CA ASN A 484 31.93 -10.18 -13.09
C ASN A 484 31.73 -8.66 -12.89
N LEU A 485 31.14 -8.24 -11.77
CA LEU A 485 30.88 -6.83 -11.48
C LEU A 485 32.13 -5.94 -11.57
N LEU A 486 33.32 -6.46 -11.20
CA LEU A 486 34.58 -5.70 -11.28
C LEU A 486 35.10 -5.51 -12.72
N SER A 487 34.56 -6.26 -13.68
CA SER A 487 34.91 -6.17 -15.10
C SER A 487 34.01 -5.19 -15.86
N ILE A 488 32.93 -4.72 -15.24
CA ILE A 488 31.99 -3.78 -15.84
C ILE A 488 32.49 -2.34 -15.67
N GLU A 489 32.44 -1.55 -16.74
CA GLU A 489 32.70 -0.12 -16.66
C GLU A 489 31.47 0.61 -16.08
N ILE A 490 31.58 1.05 -14.83
CA ILE A 490 30.50 1.75 -14.12
C ILE A 490 30.63 3.27 -14.34
N PRO A 491 29.58 3.95 -14.85
CA PRO A 491 29.54 5.40 -14.92
C PRO A 491 29.75 6.07 -13.55
N THR A 492 30.58 7.11 -13.49
CA THR A 492 30.96 7.78 -12.24
C THR A 492 29.80 8.46 -11.52
N GLU A 493 28.72 8.78 -12.23
CA GLU A 493 27.47 9.33 -11.67
C GLU A 493 26.80 8.39 -10.67
N PHE A 494 26.95 7.06 -10.82
CA PHE A 494 26.45 6.08 -9.86
C PHE A 494 27.30 5.98 -8.59
N LEU A 495 28.49 6.58 -8.58
CA LEU A 495 29.42 6.59 -7.45
C LEU A 495 29.37 7.88 -6.64
N ALA A 496 28.54 8.85 -7.06
CA ALA A 496 28.33 10.08 -6.30
C ALA A 496 27.61 9.76 -4.96
N THR A 497 27.97 10.47 -3.89
CA THR A 497 27.44 10.27 -2.53
C THR A 497 25.90 10.34 -2.45
N ASP A 498 25.29 11.14 -3.33
CA ASP A 498 23.85 11.37 -3.38
C ASP A 498 23.13 10.53 -4.45
N SER A 499 23.86 9.66 -5.16
CA SER A 499 23.30 8.79 -6.19
C SER A 499 22.39 7.71 -5.56
N PRO A 500 21.18 7.47 -6.08
CA PRO A 500 20.32 6.41 -5.59
C PRO A 500 20.95 5.03 -5.82
N VAL A 501 21.08 4.25 -4.76
CA VAL A 501 21.69 2.90 -4.82
C VAL A 501 20.94 1.97 -5.78
N GLU A 502 19.63 2.14 -5.90
CA GLU A 502 18.80 1.39 -6.83
C GLU A 502 19.15 1.67 -8.29
N GLU A 503 19.53 2.89 -8.66
CA GLU A 503 19.90 3.23 -10.04
C GLU A 503 21.21 2.53 -10.44
N PHE A 504 22.17 2.42 -9.52
CA PHE A 504 23.38 1.60 -9.70
C PHE A 504 23.02 0.14 -9.98
N TRP A 505 22.14 -0.47 -9.18
CA TRP A 505 21.80 -1.88 -9.36
C TRP A 505 20.91 -2.15 -10.56
N VAL A 506 20.07 -1.19 -10.98
CA VAL A 506 19.35 -1.25 -12.27
C VAL A 506 20.34 -1.24 -13.43
N TYR A 507 21.34 -0.37 -13.39
CA TYR A 507 22.40 -0.34 -14.41
C TYR A 507 23.14 -1.68 -14.46
N VAL A 508 23.59 -2.20 -13.31
CA VAL A 508 24.31 -3.48 -13.20
C VAL A 508 23.48 -4.64 -13.73
N ARG A 509 22.19 -4.70 -13.36
CA ARG A 509 21.30 -5.77 -13.82
C ARG A 509 21.11 -5.74 -15.33
N ASN A 510 20.94 -4.55 -15.89
CA ASN A 510 20.62 -4.34 -17.30
C ASN A 510 21.88 -4.22 -18.20
N PHE A 511 23.08 -4.34 -17.63
CA PHE A 511 24.33 -4.29 -18.39
C PHE A 511 24.45 -5.50 -19.32
N THR A 512 24.68 -5.22 -20.60
CA THR A 512 24.83 -6.22 -21.67
C THR A 512 26.22 -6.12 -22.29
N GLU A 513 26.89 -7.25 -22.47
CA GLU A 513 28.13 -7.32 -23.26
C GLU A 513 27.85 -7.32 -24.78
N ASP A 514 28.91 -7.22 -25.58
CA ASP A 514 28.82 -7.19 -27.06
C ASP A 514 28.17 -8.46 -27.65
N ASP A 515 28.24 -9.58 -26.93
CA ASP A 515 27.61 -10.85 -27.32
C ASP A 515 26.13 -10.96 -26.89
N GLY A 516 25.61 -9.92 -26.22
CA GLY A 516 24.25 -9.85 -25.70
C GLY A 516 24.05 -10.55 -24.35
N SER A 517 25.11 -11.10 -23.75
CA SER A 517 25.03 -11.69 -22.41
C SER A 517 24.83 -10.62 -21.33
N MET A 518 24.13 -10.98 -20.25
CA MET A 518 23.88 -10.11 -19.10
C MET A 518 24.57 -10.69 -17.87
N PRO A 519 25.90 -10.50 -17.73
CA PRO A 519 26.73 -11.26 -16.79
C PRO A 519 26.41 -11.00 -15.32
N CYS A 520 25.70 -9.90 -15.00
CA CYS A 520 25.34 -9.50 -13.64
C CYS A 520 23.83 -9.49 -13.36
N GLU A 521 22.99 -9.99 -14.27
CA GLU A 521 21.53 -9.94 -14.16
C GLU A 521 21.03 -10.51 -12.83
N ALA A 522 21.41 -11.75 -12.49
CA ALA A 522 20.95 -12.42 -11.27
C ALA A 522 21.38 -11.68 -10.00
N MET A 523 22.60 -11.14 -9.97
CA MET A 523 23.09 -10.36 -8.83
C MET A 523 22.33 -9.04 -8.70
N GLY A 524 22.10 -8.33 -9.81
CA GLY A 524 21.34 -7.08 -9.81
C GLY A 524 19.88 -7.25 -9.40
N GLU A 525 19.21 -8.31 -9.87
CA GLU A 525 17.83 -8.62 -9.49
C GLU A 525 17.68 -8.90 -7.99
N ILE A 526 18.61 -9.67 -7.43
CA ILE A 526 18.62 -9.96 -5.99
C ILE A 526 18.99 -8.72 -5.17
N ALA A 527 19.93 -7.90 -5.63
CA ALA A 527 20.26 -6.64 -4.97
C ALA A 527 19.04 -5.72 -4.90
N LEU A 528 18.32 -5.52 -6.01
CA LEU A 528 17.11 -4.70 -6.06
C LEU A 528 16.00 -5.28 -5.17
N SER A 529 15.85 -6.60 -5.14
CA SER A 529 14.91 -7.26 -4.23
C SER A 529 15.24 -7.02 -2.76
N ILE A 530 16.51 -7.11 -2.36
CA ILE A 530 16.93 -6.82 -0.98
C ILE A 530 16.76 -5.32 -0.66
N LEU A 531 17.08 -4.43 -1.59
CA LEU A 531 16.89 -2.98 -1.45
C LEU A 531 15.40 -2.59 -1.37
N ALA A 532 14.51 -3.39 -1.94
CA ALA A 532 13.07 -3.23 -1.79
C ALA A 532 12.55 -3.60 -0.39
N MET A 533 13.37 -4.20 0.47
CA MET A 533 12.97 -4.48 1.84
C MET A 533 12.69 -3.20 2.65
N PRO A 534 11.64 -3.23 3.50
CA PRO A 534 11.30 -2.11 4.33
C PRO A 534 12.28 -1.98 5.49
N HIS A 535 12.70 -0.75 5.74
CA HIS A 535 13.73 -0.42 6.74
C HIS A 535 13.30 0.73 7.67
N ALA A 536 12.11 1.30 7.47
CA ALA A 536 11.52 2.33 8.32
C ALA A 536 9.98 2.33 8.21
N ASN A 537 9.30 2.91 9.20
CA ASN A 537 7.84 3.10 9.19
C ASN A 537 7.39 4.32 8.35
N ALA A 538 8.30 4.92 7.59
CA ALA A 538 8.03 6.09 6.76
C ALA A 538 6.92 5.86 5.72
N ASP A 539 6.83 4.64 5.17
CA ASP A 539 5.82 4.28 4.17
C ASP A 539 4.39 4.32 4.77
N PRO A 540 4.09 3.62 5.89
CA PRO A 540 2.83 3.77 6.61
C PRO A 540 2.49 5.19 7.05
N GLU A 541 3.46 5.92 7.62
CA GLU A 541 3.24 7.30 8.04
C GLU A 541 2.83 8.22 6.87
N ARG A 542 3.39 8.00 5.68
CA ARG A 542 2.97 8.71 4.45
C ARG A 542 1.54 8.38 4.04
N CYS A 543 1.12 7.12 4.14
CA CYS A 543 -0.27 6.73 3.90
C CYS A 543 -1.21 7.45 4.86
N PHE A 544 -0.85 7.56 6.15
CA PHE A 544 -1.67 8.29 7.13
C PHE A 544 -1.66 9.80 6.92
N SER A 545 -0.54 10.38 6.49
CA SER A 545 -0.51 11.77 6.04
C SER A 545 -1.48 11.98 4.87
N ALA A 546 -1.44 11.11 3.85
CA ALA A 546 -2.38 11.12 2.73
C ALA A 546 -3.84 10.95 3.20
N GLN A 547 -4.10 10.11 4.20
CA GLN A 547 -5.41 9.91 4.81
C GLN A 547 -5.93 11.20 5.44
N ASN A 548 -5.09 11.99 6.12
CA ASN A 548 -5.48 13.28 6.69
C ASN A 548 -5.88 14.32 5.63
N TYR A 549 -5.29 14.25 4.43
CA TYR A 549 -5.75 15.08 3.30
C TYR A 549 -7.10 14.63 2.75
N VAL A 550 -7.38 13.32 2.74
CA VAL A 550 -8.65 12.75 2.25
C VAL A 550 -9.77 13.00 3.27
N LYS A 551 -9.56 12.62 4.53
CA LYS A 551 -10.46 12.85 5.66
C LYS A 551 -10.14 14.17 6.36
N THR A 552 -10.72 15.25 5.84
CA THR A 552 -10.66 16.56 6.49
C THR A 552 -11.77 16.72 7.54
N LYS A 553 -11.69 17.76 8.39
CA LYS A 553 -12.78 18.11 9.34
C LYS A 553 -14.15 18.22 8.65
N ASN A 554 -14.18 18.72 7.41
CA ASN A 554 -15.39 18.87 6.60
C ASN A 554 -15.80 17.58 5.85
N ARG A 555 -14.96 16.52 5.88
CA ARG A 555 -15.15 15.21 5.24
C ARG A 555 -14.91 14.04 6.23
N ASN A 556 -15.17 14.25 7.52
CA ASN A 556 -14.84 13.29 8.57
C ASN A 556 -15.72 12.03 8.61
N LYS A 557 -16.90 12.05 7.99
CA LYS A 557 -17.85 10.91 7.96
C LYS A 557 -17.65 9.93 6.80
N MET A 558 -16.48 9.91 6.17
CA MET A 558 -16.21 8.96 5.09
C MET A 558 -15.97 7.56 5.65
N LYS A 559 -16.64 6.56 5.06
CA LYS A 559 -16.40 5.16 5.39
C LYS A 559 -15.00 4.74 4.96
N VAL A 560 -14.38 3.82 5.69
CA VAL A 560 -13.01 3.34 5.43
C VAL A 560 -12.85 2.83 4.01
N GLU A 561 -13.84 2.15 3.43
CA GLU A 561 -13.76 1.67 2.03
C GLU A 561 -13.72 2.81 1.01
N THR A 562 -14.34 3.95 1.34
CA THR A 562 -14.26 5.16 0.50
C THR A 562 -12.91 5.83 0.65
N VAL A 563 -12.32 5.82 1.85
CA VAL A 563 -10.96 6.35 2.08
C VAL A 563 -9.93 5.49 1.35
N ASP A 564 -9.95 4.18 1.57
CA ASP A 564 -9.14 3.16 0.89
C ASP A 564 -9.10 3.39 -0.63
N GLY A 565 -10.27 3.33 -1.30
CA GLY A 565 -10.31 3.51 -2.75
C GLY A 565 -9.88 4.90 -3.23
N THR A 566 -9.99 5.93 -2.37
CA THR A 566 -9.52 7.28 -2.71
C THR A 566 -8.02 7.43 -2.57
N LEU A 567 -7.42 6.81 -1.55
CA LEU A 567 -5.98 6.76 -1.36
C LEU A 567 -5.33 6.07 -2.55
N ARG A 568 -5.82 4.87 -2.90
CA ARG A 568 -5.37 4.14 -4.10
C ARG A 568 -5.50 4.97 -5.36
N SER A 569 -6.67 5.59 -5.59
CA SER A 569 -6.85 6.47 -6.76
C SER A 569 -5.86 7.63 -6.79
N ARG A 570 -5.52 8.19 -5.63
CA ARG A 570 -4.57 9.30 -5.53
C ARG A 570 -3.15 8.86 -5.86
N GLU A 571 -2.76 7.65 -5.46
CA GLU A 571 -1.46 7.06 -5.83
C GLU A 571 -1.39 6.77 -7.32
N THR A 572 -2.41 6.10 -7.89
CA THR A 572 -2.50 5.81 -9.33
C THR A 572 -2.41 7.06 -10.20
N VAL A 573 -3.03 8.16 -9.77
CA VAL A 573 -3.02 9.42 -10.55
C VAL A 573 -1.70 10.18 -10.38
N LYS A 574 -0.96 9.96 -9.29
CA LYS A 574 0.35 10.57 -9.05
C LYS A 574 1.50 9.84 -9.74
N SER A 575 1.38 8.52 -9.96
CA SER A 575 2.47 7.69 -10.49
C SER A 575 2.76 7.87 -11.98
N THR A 576 1.87 8.53 -12.75
CA THR A 576 2.11 8.83 -14.18
C THR A 576 3.23 9.87 -14.35
N ALA A 577 4.40 9.41 -14.82
CA ALA A 577 5.64 10.17 -15.02
C ALA A 577 5.51 11.46 -15.87
N GLN A 578 4.44 11.59 -16.67
CA GLN A 578 4.17 12.72 -17.55
C GLN A 578 3.17 13.75 -16.99
N ASN A 579 2.86 13.73 -15.69
CA ASN A 579 1.85 14.61 -15.05
C ASN A 579 0.40 14.41 -15.54
N ASP A 580 0.18 13.68 -16.63
CA ASP A 580 -1.10 13.38 -17.23
C ASP A 580 -1.52 11.94 -16.95
N PHE A 581 -2.69 11.78 -16.33
CA PHE A 581 -3.30 10.48 -16.08
C PHE A 581 -3.85 9.88 -17.38
N ILE A 582 -3.40 8.67 -17.72
CA ILE A 582 -3.89 7.89 -18.85
C ILE A 582 -4.76 6.75 -18.29
N PRO A 583 -6.09 6.77 -18.53
CA PRO A 583 -6.96 5.68 -18.08
C PRO A 583 -6.60 4.36 -18.77
N THR A 584 -6.56 3.26 -18.01
CA THR A 584 -6.35 1.93 -18.60
C THR A 584 -7.61 1.46 -19.34
N GLU A 585 -7.45 0.54 -20.29
CA GLU A 585 -8.58 -0.03 -21.06
C GLU A 585 -9.65 -0.62 -20.12
N LYS A 586 -9.21 -1.26 -19.04
CA LYS A 586 -10.09 -1.79 -17.99
C LYS A 586 -10.89 -0.69 -17.27
N MET A 587 -10.29 0.46 -16.99
CA MET A 587 -11.01 1.59 -16.38
C MET A 587 -12.07 2.15 -17.33
N ILE A 588 -11.77 2.23 -18.62
CA ILE A 588 -12.73 2.64 -19.66
C ILE A 588 -13.88 1.64 -19.73
N GLU A 589 -13.59 0.34 -19.81
CA GLU A 589 -14.59 -0.73 -19.85
C GLU A 589 -15.51 -0.72 -18.61
N LEU A 590 -14.94 -0.57 -17.41
CA LEU A 590 -15.70 -0.48 -16.16
C LEU A 590 -16.64 0.74 -16.13
N THR A 591 -16.21 1.84 -16.75
CA THR A 591 -16.99 3.07 -16.89
C THR A 591 -18.15 2.87 -17.86
N LEU A 592 -17.89 2.34 -19.06
CA LEU A 592 -18.88 2.11 -20.11
C LEU A 592 -19.96 1.10 -19.65
N ARG A 593 -19.54 0.03 -18.97
CA ARG A 593 -20.44 -0.99 -18.41
C ARG A 593 -21.17 -0.54 -17.14
N ARG A 594 -20.96 0.69 -16.69
CA ARG A 594 -21.50 1.28 -15.44
C ARG A 594 -21.27 0.41 -14.20
N ARG A 595 -20.15 -0.33 -14.18
CA ARG A 595 -19.81 -1.25 -13.09
C ARG A 595 -19.38 -0.52 -11.82
N TYR A 596 -19.15 0.79 -11.90
CA TYR A 596 -18.87 1.66 -10.75
C TYR A 596 -19.99 1.73 -9.70
N TYR A 597 -21.25 1.40 -10.04
CA TYR A 597 -22.35 1.31 -9.07
C TYR A 597 -22.51 -0.06 -8.41
N LYS A 598 -21.85 -1.10 -8.92
CA LYS A 598 -21.89 -2.42 -8.28
C LYS A 598 -20.95 -2.36 -7.08
N ASN A 599 -21.50 -2.26 -5.87
CA ASN A 599 -20.72 -2.52 -4.67
C ASN A 599 -20.18 -3.96 -4.77
N LYS A 600 -18.88 -4.13 -5.07
CA LYS A 600 -18.17 -5.38 -4.72
C LYS A 600 -18.24 -5.63 -3.19
N PHE A 601 -18.57 -4.61 -2.40
CA PHE A 601 -18.80 -4.65 -0.94
C PHE A 601 -20.20 -5.14 -0.51
N ALA A 602 -21.04 -5.63 -1.43
CA ALA A 602 -22.28 -6.28 -1.01
C ALA A 602 -21.91 -7.58 -0.29
N LYS A 603 -22.15 -7.60 1.03
CA LYS A 603 -22.01 -8.75 1.94
C LYS A 603 -22.24 -10.05 1.17
N SER A 604 -21.25 -10.94 1.16
CA SER A 604 -21.54 -12.36 0.98
C SER A 604 -22.62 -12.69 2.00
N ARG A 605 -23.85 -12.92 1.52
CA ARG A 605 -24.79 -13.70 2.31
C ARG A 605 -24.17 -15.08 2.31
N VAL A 606 -23.41 -15.37 3.36
CA VAL A 606 -23.04 -16.72 3.72
C VAL A 606 -24.37 -17.46 3.86
N SER A 607 -24.61 -18.37 2.91
CA SER A 607 -25.62 -19.41 3.00
C SER A 607 -25.19 -20.44 4.03
#